data_AF-A0A8T9Q1P3-F1
#
_entry.id   AF-A0A8T9Q1P3-F1
#
_cell.length_a   1.000
_cell.length_b   1.000
_cell.length_c   1.000
_cell.angle_alpha   90.00
_cell.angle_beta   90.00
_cell.angle_gamma   90.00
#
_symmetry.space_group_name_H-M   'P 1'
#
loop_
_entity.id
_entity.type
_entity.pdbx_description
1 polymer ?
#
loop_
_entity_poly.entity_id
_entity_poly.type
_entity_poly.pdbx_seq_one_letter_code
_entity_poly.pdbx_strand_id
1 'polypeptide(L)'
;MYFHTDLLRGTELGRKIEQYQFFYYDSHEALHVSDDEHRLLRQCVDQLRHECALPIDAHTQGVLVSQLELLLQYCNRFYARQFITRAPLNSDLLQQFELLLKSYFTGDTLAEHGLPSVAYLAGKLRVSAAYLTDVLHKTTGKTTQEYIHLELVERAKTLLWVPTSA
;
A
#
# COMPACT_ATOMS: atom_id res chain seq x y z
N MET A 1 -1.17 7.15 14.27
CA MET A 1 -2.03 6.02 14.70
C MET A 1 -3.41 6.61 15.02
N TYR A 2 -4.46 6.14 14.34
CA TYR A 2 -5.82 6.72 14.41
C TYR A 2 -6.70 6.13 15.53
N PHE A 3 -6.20 5.14 16.26
CA PHE A 3 -6.88 4.48 17.37
C PHE A 3 -6.03 4.54 18.64
N HIS A 4 -6.67 4.54 19.80
CA HIS A 4 -5.96 4.52 21.07
C HIS A 4 -5.18 3.22 21.22
N THR A 5 -3.89 3.31 21.55
CA THR A 5 -3.00 2.14 21.60
C THR A 5 -3.46 1.11 22.63
N ASP A 6 -4.04 1.57 23.74
CA ASP A 6 -4.55 0.68 24.78
C ASP A 6 -5.72 -0.20 24.32
N LEU A 7 -6.54 0.25 23.37
CA LEU A 7 -7.65 -0.55 22.84
C LEU A 7 -7.14 -1.80 22.11
N LEU A 8 -6.03 -1.65 21.37
CA LEU A 8 -5.45 -2.70 20.53
C LEU A 8 -4.39 -3.52 21.27
N ARG A 9 -3.91 -3.05 22.42
CA ARG A 9 -2.85 -3.73 23.17
C ARG A 9 -3.31 -5.10 23.64
N GLY A 10 -2.54 -6.14 23.32
CA GLY A 10 -2.83 -7.52 23.72
C GLY A 10 -3.90 -8.22 22.88
N THR A 11 -4.42 -7.59 21.82
CA THR A 11 -5.43 -8.19 20.92
C THR A 11 -4.78 -8.71 19.64
N GLU A 12 -5.44 -9.66 18.97
CA GLU A 12 -5.00 -10.15 17.65
C GLU A 12 -5.00 -9.04 16.59
N LEU A 13 -5.96 -8.11 16.69
CA LEU A 13 -6.02 -6.97 15.80
C LEU A 13 -4.81 -6.05 15.96
N GLY A 14 -4.38 -5.80 17.20
CA GLY A 14 -3.15 -5.04 17.46
C GLY A 14 -1.91 -5.66 16.82
N ARG A 15 -1.84 -7.00 16.74
CA ARG A 15 -0.73 -7.71 16.06
C ARG A 15 -0.79 -7.60 14.54
N LYS A 16 -1.99 -7.47 13.97
CA LYS A 16 -2.20 -7.41 12.52
C LYS A 16 -2.35 -5.98 11.98
N ILE A 17 -2.41 -4.97 12.85
CA ILE A 17 -2.75 -3.59 12.45
C ILE A 17 -1.78 -3.02 11.38
N GLU A 18 -0.51 -3.41 11.45
CA GLU A 18 0.53 -2.98 10.50
C GLU A 18 0.37 -3.62 9.10
N GLN A 19 -0.39 -4.72 8.99
CA GLN A 19 -0.66 -5.39 7.70
C GLN A 19 -1.64 -4.61 6.84
N TYR A 20 -2.38 -3.66 7.43
CA TYR A 20 -3.33 -2.80 6.72
C TYR A 20 -2.58 -1.64 6.03
N GLN A 21 -2.07 -1.91 4.83
CA GLN A 21 -1.23 -0.97 4.06
C GLN A 21 -1.91 0.36 3.77
N PHE A 22 -3.25 0.40 3.69
CA PHE A 22 -3.99 1.62 3.41
C PHE A 22 -3.81 2.74 4.44
N PHE A 23 -3.31 2.45 5.66
CA PHE A 23 -2.97 3.49 6.63
C PHE A 23 -1.77 4.34 6.19
N TYR A 24 -0.98 3.85 5.24
CA TYR A 24 0.20 4.52 4.69
C TYR A 24 -0.07 5.17 3.32
N TYR A 25 -1.32 5.17 2.85
CA TYR A 25 -1.71 5.85 1.63
C TYR A 25 -1.94 7.34 1.89
N ASP A 26 -1.70 8.16 0.88
CA ASP A 26 -1.95 9.60 0.96
C ASP A 26 -3.43 9.94 0.70
N SER A 27 -3.84 11.17 1.06
CA SER A 27 -5.24 11.60 0.95
C SER A 27 -5.81 11.59 -0.47
N HIS A 28 -4.99 11.78 -1.50
CA HIS A 28 -5.42 11.72 -2.90
C HIS A 28 -5.57 10.28 -3.42
N GLU A 29 -5.15 9.28 -2.63
CA GLU A 29 -5.29 7.85 -2.88
C GLU A 29 -6.44 7.24 -2.05
N ALA A 30 -7.31 8.10 -1.53
CA ALA A 30 -8.41 7.71 -0.66
C ALA A 30 -9.34 6.68 -1.32
N LEU A 31 -9.87 5.79 -0.48
CA LEU A 31 -10.85 4.81 -0.88
C LEU A 31 -12.09 5.47 -1.48
N HIS A 32 -12.46 5.04 -2.67
CA HIS A 32 -13.70 5.41 -3.35
C HIS A 32 -14.65 4.23 -3.25
N VAL A 33 -15.74 4.47 -2.52
CA VAL A 33 -16.76 3.49 -2.20
C VAL A 33 -18.00 3.71 -3.04
N SER A 34 -18.71 2.64 -3.40
CA SER A 34 -20.08 2.74 -3.92
C SER A 34 -21.06 3.11 -2.80
N ASP A 35 -22.29 3.47 -3.15
CA ASP A 35 -23.33 3.76 -2.15
C ASP A 35 -23.59 2.56 -1.22
N ASP A 36 -23.53 1.34 -1.75
CA ASP A 36 -23.72 0.11 -0.98
C ASP A 36 -22.56 -0.12 -0.01
N GLU A 37 -21.33 0.06 -0.48
CA GLU A 37 -20.12 -0.07 0.34
C GLU A 37 -20.08 1.00 1.45
N HIS A 38 -20.48 2.22 1.13
CA HIS A 38 -20.60 3.30 2.10
C HIS A 38 -21.64 2.98 3.18
N ARG A 39 -22.78 2.36 2.82
CA ARG A 39 -23.78 1.90 3.81
C ARG A 39 -23.21 0.84 4.74
N LEU A 40 -22.43 -0.13 4.22
CA LEU A 40 -21.78 -1.16 5.04
C LEU A 40 -20.78 -0.56 6.03
N LEU A 41 -19.92 0.38 5.58
CA LEU A 41 -18.98 1.07 6.47
C LEU A 41 -19.71 1.87 7.54
N ARG A 42 -20.77 2.61 7.15
CA ARG A 42 -21.58 3.40 8.09
C ARG A 42 -22.21 2.51 9.16
N GLN A 43 -22.75 1.35 8.77
CA GLN A 43 -23.30 0.39 9.73
C GLN A 43 -22.27 -0.08 10.76
N CYS A 44 -21.04 -0.36 10.34
CA CYS A 44 -19.96 -0.74 11.27
C CYS A 44 -19.63 0.42 12.23
N VAL A 45 -19.56 1.65 11.73
CA VAL A 45 -19.31 2.85 12.54
C VAL A 45 -20.44 3.09 13.54
N ASP A 46 -21.70 2.91 13.12
CA ASP A 46 -22.86 3.09 14.00
C ASP A 46 -22.90 2.02 15.10
N GLN A 47 -22.52 0.78 14.80
CA GLN A 47 -22.34 -0.28 15.80
C GLN A 47 -21.23 0.07 16.80
N LEU A 48 -20.07 0.55 16.32
CA LEU A 48 -18.97 0.97 17.20
C LEU A 48 -19.39 2.10 18.13
N ARG A 49 -20.13 3.09 17.60
CA ARG A 49 -20.68 4.19 18.39
C ARG A 49 -21.67 3.71 19.44
N HIS A 50 -22.53 2.76 19.08
CA HIS A 50 -23.48 2.17 20.02
C HIS A 50 -22.77 1.46 21.16
N GLU A 51 -21.79 0.61 20.85
CA GLU A 51 -21.00 -0.13 21.85
C GLU A 51 -20.25 0.83 22.78
N CYS A 52 -19.65 1.90 22.26
CA CYS A 52 -19.00 2.95 23.05
C CYS A 52 -19.94 3.73 23.99
N ALA A 53 -21.25 3.72 23.74
CA ALA A 53 -22.24 4.41 24.55
C ALA A 53 -22.80 3.52 25.69
N LEU A 54 -22.54 2.22 25.65
CA LEU A 54 -22.96 1.28 26.69
C LEU A 54 -22.03 1.34 27.92
N PRO A 55 -22.52 0.97 29.12
CA PRO A 55 -21.66 0.80 30.29
C PRO A 55 -20.56 -0.22 30.02
N ILE A 56 -19.32 0.12 30.43
CA ILE A 56 -18.17 -0.76 30.22
C ILE A 56 -18.27 -2.00 31.11
N ASP A 57 -18.09 -3.17 30.50
CA ASP A 57 -17.99 -4.47 31.17
C ASP A 57 -16.76 -5.25 30.68
N ALA A 58 -16.63 -6.50 31.15
CA ALA A 58 -15.50 -7.37 30.83
C ALA A 58 -15.41 -7.77 29.34
N HIS A 59 -16.47 -7.56 28.55
CA HIS A 59 -16.58 -7.95 27.15
C HIS A 59 -16.47 -6.77 26.18
N THR A 60 -16.73 -5.54 26.63
CA THR A 60 -16.73 -4.32 25.80
C THR A 60 -15.50 -4.22 24.89
N GLN A 61 -14.29 -4.44 25.42
CA GLN A 61 -13.06 -4.35 24.61
C GLN A 61 -13.06 -5.36 23.46
N GLY A 62 -13.46 -6.61 23.71
CA GLY A 62 -13.49 -7.66 22.69
C GLY A 62 -14.49 -7.38 21.58
N VAL A 63 -15.66 -6.84 21.94
CA VAL A 63 -16.70 -6.45 20.98
C VAL A 63 -16.23 -5.30 20.11
N LEU A 64 -15.69 -4.23 20.71
CA LEU A 64 -15.15 -3.07 19.98
C LEU A 64 -14.05 -3.48 18.99
N VAL A 65 -13.12 -4.33 19.44
CA VAL A 65 -12.03 -4.82 18.60
C VAL A 65 -12.55 -5.63 17.43
N SER A 66 -13.54 -6.50 17.65
CA SER A 66 -14.14 -7.33 16.58
C SER A 66 -14.87 -6.48 15.54
N GLN A 67 -15.62 -5.47 15.97
CA GLN A 67 -16.30 -4.54 15.07
C GLN A 67 -15.30 -3.67 14.28
N LEU A 68 -14.21 -3.24 14.93
CA LEU A 68 -13.14 -2.50 14.27
C LEU A 68 -12.43 -3.38 13.23
N GLU A 69 -12.14 -4.64 13.55
CA GLU A 69 -11.57 -5.59 12.60
C GLU A 69 -12.47 -5.77 11.38
N LEU A 70 -13.79 -5.92 11.57
CA LEU A 70 -14.75 -6.01 10.46
C LEU A 70 -14.72 -4.75 9.57
N LEU A 71 -14.71 -3.56 10.17
CA LEU A 71 -14.59 -2.30 9.45
C LEU A 71 -13.31 -2.27 8.58
N LEU A 72 -12.16 -2.64 9.16
CA LEU A 72 -10.89 -2.65 8.43
C LEU A 72 -10.86 -3.72 7.32
N GLN A 73 -11.50 -4.87 7.52
CA GLN A 73 -11.64 -5.89 6.50
C GLN A 73 -12.48 -5.40 5.31
N TYR A 74 -13.55 -4.64 5.55
CA TYR A 74 -14.30 -3.99 4.48
C TYR A 74 -13.44 -2.98 3.72
N CYS A 75 -12.68 -2.12 4.42
CA CYS A 75 -11.75 -1.20 3.77
C CYS A 75 -10.76 -1.95 2.86
N ASN A 76 -10.10 -3.01 3.36
CA ASN A 76 -9.20 -3.84 2.57
C ASN A 76 -9.87 -4.41 1.32
N ARG A 77 -11.08 -4.96 1.47
CA ARG A 77 -11.85 -5.52 0.35
C ARG A 77 -12.15 -4.46 -0.71
N PHE A 78 -12.55 -3.26 -0.30
CA PHE A 78 -12.90 -2.20 -1.22
C PHE A 78 -11.66 -1.65 -1.93
N TYR A 79 -10.52 -1.48 -1.24
CA TYR A 79 -9.24 -1.17 -1.88
C TYR A 79 -8.84 -2.23 -2.91
N ALA A 80 -8.94 -3.52 -2.56
CA ALA A 80 -8.66 -4.61 -3.50
C ALA A 80 -9.51 -4.53 -4.78
N ARG A 81 -10.81 -4.20 -4.66
CA ARG A 81 -11.71 -3.98 -5.81
C ARG A 81 -11.27 -2.80 -6.68
N GLN A 82 -10.74 -1.74 -6.08
CA GLN A 82 -10.29 -0.57 -6.84
C GLN A 82 -9.12 -0.90 -7.76
N PHE A 83 -8.18 -1.73 -7.31
CA PHE A 83 -7.08 -2.16 -8.18
C PHE A 83 -7.58 -2.93 -9.41
N ILE A 84 -8.65 -3.72 -9.26
CA ILE A 84 -9.29 -4.43 -10.38
C ILE A 84 -9.98 -3.45 -11.33
N THR A 85 -10.78 -2.53 -10.79
CA THR A 85 -11.63 -1.63 -11.59
C THR A 85 -10.88 -0.45 -12.22
N ARG A 86 -9.68 -0.10 -11.72
CA ARG A 86 -8.82 0.98 -12.24
C ARG A 86 -7.65 0.50 -13.10
N ALA A 87 -7.77 -0.67 -13.73
CA ALA A 87 -6.71 -1.25 -14.56
C ALA A 87 -6.06 -0.27 -15.57
N PRO A 88 -6.80 0.64 -16.26
CA PRO A 88 -6.17 1.61 -17.16
C PRO A 88 -5.28 2.64 -16.45
N LEU A 89 -5.72 3.18 -15.31
CA LEU A 89 -4.93 4.13 -14.51
C LEU A 89 -3.69 3.45 -13.92
N ASN A 90 -3.85 2.21 -13.47
CA ASN A 90 -2.74 1.42 -12.95
C ASN A 90 -1.71 1.10 -14.04
N SER A 91 -2.16 0.87 -15.28
CA SER A 91 -1.27 0.66 -16.43
C SER A 91 -0.46 1.91 -16.76
N ASP A 92 -1.04 3.10 -16.68
CA ASP A 92 -0.32 4.35 -16.91
C ASP A 92 0.75 4.58 -15.82
N LEU A 93 0.38 4.38 -14.55
CA LEU A 93 1.33 4.45 -13.44
C LEU A 93 2.49 3.45 -13.59
N LEU A 94 2.19 2.21 -14.01
CA LEU A 94 3.21 1.19 -14.29
C LEU A 94 4.17 1.63 -15.40
N GLN A 95 3.65 2.19 -16.51
CA GLN A 95 4.50 2.69 -17.60
C GLN A 95 5.40 3.83 -17.14
N GLN A 96 4.85 4.80 -16.40
CA GLN A 96 5.63 5.91 -15.85
C GLN A 96 6.70 5.42 -14.88
N PHE A 97 6.38 4.41 -14.06
CA PHE A 97 7.32 3.75 -13.17
C PHE A 97 8.47 3.08 -13.93
N GLU A 98 8.17 2.26 -14.95
CA GLU A 98 9.19 1.56 -15.73
C GLU A 98 10.12 2.54 -16.48
N LEU A 99 9.56 3.63 -17.04
CA LEU A 99 10.33 4.70 -17.66
C LEU A 99 11.25 5.40 -16.66
N LEU A 100 10.71 5.76 -15.50
CA LEU A 100 11.48 6.41 -14.43
C LEU A 100 12.62 5.50 -13.96
N LEU A 101 12.34 4.23 -13.71
CA LEU A 101 13.32 3.25 -13.25
C LEU A 101 14.44 3.08 -14.28
N LYS A 102 14.10 2.85 -15.56
CA LYS A 102 15.10 2.77 -16.63
C LYS A 102 15.95 4.04 -16.73
N SER A 103 15.32 5.22 -16.68
CA SER A 103 16.05 6.49 -16.76
C SER A 103 17.06 6.67 -15.62
N TYR A 104 16.75 6.16 -14.43
CA TYR A 104 17.64 6.20 -13.28
C TYR A 104 18.89 5.32 -13.47
N PHE A 105 18.73 4.15 -14.11
CA PHE A 105 19.82 3.19 -14.36
C PHE A 105 20.64 3.49 -15.63
N THR A 106 20.11 4.29 -16.55
CA THR A 106 20.84 4.74 -17.76
C THR A 106 21.61 6.03 -17.56
N GLY A 107 21.22 6.88 -16.59
CA GLY A 107 21.95 8.10 -16.24
C GLY A 107 23.15 7.86 -15.32
N ASP A 108 23.94 8.92 -15.12
CA ASP A 108 25.08 8.92 -14.18
C ASP A 108 24.63 8.87 -12.70
N THR A 109 23.33 8.99 -12.45
CA THR A 109 22.70 8.99 -11.12
C THR A 109 23.02 7.74 -10.29
N LEU A 110 23.17 6.57 -10.92
CA LEU A 110 23.45 5.33 -10.19
C LEU A 110 24.86 5.34 -9.57
N ALA A 111 25.85 5.89 -10.27
CA ALA A 111 27.24 5.94 -9.80
C ALA A 111 27.41 6.94 -8.64
N GLU A 112 26.65 8.03 -8.66
CA GLU A 112 26.72 9.09 -7.65
C GLU A 112 25.83 8.83 -6.41
N HIS A 113 24.63 8.29 -6.61
CA HIS A 113 23.59 8.20 -5.57
C HIS A 113 23.20 6.76 -5.18
N GLY A 114 23.77 5.75 -5.84
CA GLY A 114 23.45 4.35 -5.59
C GLY A 114 22.05 3.96 -6.04
N LEU A 115 21.51 2.86 -5.50
CA LEU A 115 20.18 2.35 -5.88
C LEU A 115 19.06 3.30 -5.48
N PRO A 116 18.02 3.46 -6.32
CA PRO A 116 16.87 4.29 -5.95
C PRO A 116 16.10 3.61 -4.81
N SER A 117 15.59 4.40 -3.87
CA SER A 117 14.66 3.88 -2.85
C SER A 117 13.23 3.85 -3.38
N VAL A 118 12.37 2.99 -2.81
CA VAL A 118 10.94 2.96 -3.14
C VAL A 118 10.30 4.33 -2.87
N ALA A 119 10.66 4.98 -1.76
CA ALA A 119 10.18 6.32 -1.41
C ALA A 119 10.57 7.39 -2.44
N TYR A 120 11.79 7.32 -3.00
CA TYR A 120 12.23 8.23 -4.06
C TYR A 120 11.36 8.08 -5.32
N LEU A 121 11.15 6.84 -5.78
CA LEU A 121 10.37 6.57 -6.99
C LEU A 121 8.90 6.96 -6.79
N ALA A 122 8.32 6.61 -5.65
CA ALA A 122 6.96 6.97 -5.30
C ALA A 122 6.76 8.49 -5.25
N GLY A 123 7.70 9.22 -4.63
CA GLY A 123 7.68 10.68 -4.58
C GLY A 123 7.75 11.33 -5.97
N LYS A 124 8.52 10.77 -6.91
CA LYS A 124 8.56 11.24 -8.30
C LYS A 124 7.26 11.00 -9.05
N LEU A 125 6.56 9.91 -8.74
CA LEU A 125 5.26 9.55 -9.31
C LEU A 125 4.07 10.17 -8.58
N ARG A 126 4.33 10.97 -7.52
CA ARG A 126 3.32 11.62 -6.68
C ARG A 126 2.32 10.62 -6.05
N VAL A 127 2.83 9.47 -5.65
CA VAL A 127 2.09 8.44 -4.92
C VAL A 127 2.83 8.06 -3.64
N SER A 128 2.13 7.47 -2.69
CA SER A 128 2.76 6.90 -1.50
C SER A 128 3.55 5.63 -1.87
N ALA A 129 4.59 5.33 -1.10
CA ALA A 129 5.43 4.14 -1.31
C ALA A 129 4.62 2.84 -1.17
N ALA A 130 3.69 2.79 -0.22
CA ALA A 130 2.80 1.66 -0.01
C ALA A 130 1.85 1.48 -1.19
N TYR A 131 1.23 2.56 -1.67
CA TYR A 131 0.34 2.51 -2.83
C TYR A 131 1.07 2.04 -4.09
N LEU A 132 2.25 2.60 -4.40
CA LEU A 132 3.06 2.17 -5.53
C LEU A 132 3.37 0.66 -5.46
N THR A 133 3.78 0.19 -4.28
CA THR A 133 4.11 -1.24 -4.06
C THR A 133 2.89 -2.12 -4.32
N ASP A 134 1.73 -1.74 -3.79
CA ASP A 134 0.48 -2.50 -3.95
C ASP A 134 -0.01 -2.47 -5.40
N VAL A 135 0.03 -1.33 -6.09
CA VAL A 135 -0.35 -1.25 -7.51
C VAL A 135 0.50 -2.20 -8.34
N LEU A 136 1.83 -2.13 -8.22
CA LEU A 136 2.73 -2.99 -8.99
C LEU A 136 2.51 -4.47 -8.65
N HIS A 137 2.45 -4.81 -7.36
CA HIS A 137 2.27 -6.20 -6.94
C HIS A 137 0.92 -6.77 -7.41
N LYS A 138 -0.17 -6.01 -7.33
CA LYS A 138 -1.50 -6.46 -7.77
C LYS A 138 -1.65 -6.57 -9.28
N THR A 139 -0.90 -5.78 -10.05
CA THR A 139 -0.99 -5.78 -11.52
C THR A 139 0.01 -6.72 -12.18
N THR A 140 1.21 -6.86 -11.63
CA THR A 140 2.31 -7.61 -12.28
C THR A 140 2.86 -8.77 -11.44
N GLY A 141 2.41 -8.89 -10.19
CA GLY A 141 2.91 -9.90 -9.24
C GLY A 141 4.28 -9.55 -8.63
N LYS A 142 4.83 -8.35 -8.90
CA LYS A 142 6.13 -7.90 -8.37
C LYS A 142 6.00 -6.59 -7.60
N THR A 143 6.67 -6.52 -6.46
CA THR A 143 6.83 -5.32 -5.64
C THR A 143 7.78 -4.32 -6.30
N THR A 144 7.71 -3.06 -5.89
CA THR A 144 8.64 -2.01 -6.37
C THR A 144 10.11 -2.39 -6.15
N GLN A 145 10.42 -3.03 -5.02
CA GLN A 145 11.78 -3.43 -4.69
C GLN A 145 12.29 -4.57 -5.59
N GLU A 146 11.43 -5.53 -5.94
CA GLU A 146 11.79 -6.57 -6.91
C GLU A 146 12.10 -5.98 -8.29
N TYR A 147 11.35 -4.97 -8.74
CA TYR A 147 11.66 -4.25 -9.97
C TYR A 147 13.05 -3.59 -9.93
N ILE A 148 13.39 -2.90 -8.84
CA ILE A 148 14.71 -2.27 -8.66
C ILE A 148 15.83 -3.32 -8.75
N HIS A 149 15.65 -4.46 -8.08
CA HIS A 149 16.64 -5.53 -8.11
C HIS A 149 16.74 -6.21 -9.49
N LEU A 150 15.63 -6.41 -10.19
CA LEU A 150 15.62 -6.96 -11.54
C LEU A 150 16.38 -6.05 -12.52
N GLU A 151 16.12 -4.74 -12.47
CA GLU A 151 16.80 -3.78 -13.35
C GLU A 151 18.32 -3.74 -13.06
N LEU A 152 18.71 -3.81 -11.78
CA LEU A 152 20.12 -3.92 -11.39
C LEU A 152 20.79 -5.17 -11.99
N VAL A 153 20.13 -6.32 -11.91
CA VAL A 153 20.64 -7.57 -12.46
C VAL A 153 20.78 -7.49 -13.98
N GLU A 154 19.79 -6.94 -14.68
CA GLU A 154 19.84 -6.75 -16.14
C GLU A 154 20.95 -5.79 -16.57
N ARG A 155 21.16 -4.71 -15.80
CA ARG A 155 22.26 -3.77 -16.05
C ARG A 155 23.62 -4.45 -15.86
N ALA A 156 23.79 -5.24 -14.81
CA ALA A 156 25.02 -5.98 -14.55
C ALA A 156 25.32 -6.99 -15.67
N LYS A 157 24.31 -7.76 -16.12
CA LYS A 157 24.45 -8.68 -17.27
C LYS A 157 24.91 -7.95 -18.53
N THR A 158 24.29 -6.81 -18.82
CA THR A 158 24.64 -6.00 -19.99
C THR A 158 26.10 -5.56 -19.95
N LEU A 159 26.58 -5.08 -18.80
CA LEU A 159 27.99 -4.67 -18.63
C LEU A 159 28.97 -5.84 -18.76
N LEU A 160 28.59 -7.04 -18.33
CA LEU A 160 29.41 -8.25 -18.48
C LEU A 160 29.44 -8.79 -19.92
N TRP A 161 28.39 -8.56 -20.70
CA TRP A 161 28.30 -9.02 -22.09
C TRP A 161 28.89 -8.04 -23.10
N VAL A 162 28.97 -6.74 -22.81
CA VAL A 162 29.73 -5.82 -23.66
C VAL A 162 31.22 -6.12 -23.44
N PRO A 163 31.97 -6.56 -24.47
CA PRO A 163 33.40 -6.79 -24.31
C PRO A 163 34.06 -5.44 -24.00
N THR A 164 34.69 -5.34 -22.83
CA THR A 164 35.57 -4.21 -22.50
C THR A 164 36.66 -4.15 -23.57
N SER A 165 36.49 -3.26 -24.53
CA SER A 165 37.50 -3.00 -25.54
C SER A 165 38.57 -2.16 -24.86
N ALA A 166 39.62 -2.86 -24.42
CA ALA A 166 40.96 -2.41 -23.99
C ALA A 166 41.06 -1.07 -23.22
#